data_AF-X0Y245-F1
#
_entry.id   AF-X0Y245-F1
#
_cell.length_a   1.000
_cell.length_b   1.000
_cell.length_c   1.000
_cell.angle_alpha   90.00
_cell.angle_beta   90.00
_cell.angle_gamma   90.00
#
_symmetry.space_group_name_H-M   'P 1'
#
loop_
_entity.id
_entity.type
_entity.pdbx_description
1 polymer ?
#
loop_
_entity_poly.entity_id
_entity_poly.type
_entity_poly.pdbx_seq_one_letter_code
_entity_poly.pdbx_strand_id
1 'polypeptide(L)'
;GPTAGKHVKNRIDKNLVSLLNPQSFEAEQFKILRTNLLFPVSGKSPRTILITSAVPNEGKSFVAANLAVSVARHVNWNVLLVDCDLRRPSV
;
A
#
# COMPACT_ATOMS: atom_id res chain seq x y z
N GLY A 1 30.09 13.36 -1.38
CA GLY A 1 30.00 13.56 -2.85
C GLY A 1 28.57 13.27 -3.31
N PRO A 2 28.03 13.97 -4.33
CA PRO A 2 26.60 13.99 -4.65
C PRO A 2 26.17 12.84 -5.58
N THR A 3 26.52 11.60 -5.26
CA THR A 3 26.22 10.41 -6.10
C THR A 3 25.28 9.39 -5.47
N ALA A 4 24.97 9.49 -4.17
CA ALA A 4 24.10 8.51 -3.48
C ALA A 4 22.61 8.59 -3.90
N GLY A 5 22.12 9.77 -4.33
CA GLY A 5 20.70 9.98 -4.60
C GLY A 5 20.18 9.43 -5.94
N LYS A 6 21.07 9.15 -6.91
CA LYS A 6 20.66 8.71 -8.25
C LYS A 6 20.33 7.20 -8.33
N HIS A 7 20.87 6.37 -7.43
CA HIS A 7 20.64 4.91 -7.46
C HIS A 7 19.39 4.45 -6.69
N VAL A 8 18.87 5.24 -5.75
CA VAL A 8 17.65 4.89 -4.99
C VAL A 8 16.40 4.97 -5.86
N LYS A 9 16.35 5.94 -6.80
CA LYS A 9 15.19 6.13 -7.69
C LYS A 9 14.93 4.95 -8.64
N ASN A 10 15.91 4.07 -8.86
CA ASN A 10 15.78 2.87 -9.70
C ASN A 10 15.36 1.60 -8.94
N ARG A 11 15.06 1.68 -7.63
CA ARG A 11 14.69 0.51 -6.79
C ARG A 11 13.23 0.48 -6.34
N ILE A 12 12.43 1.50 -6.64
CA ILE A 12 11.03 1.55 -6.22
C ILE A 12 10.18 0.86 -7.30
N ASP A 13 9.38 -0.12 -6.89
CA ASP A 13 8.44 -0.79 -7.79
C ASP A 13 7.52 0.24 -8.46
N LYS A 14 7.48 0.23 -9.79
CA LYS A 14 6.65 1.13 -10.61
C LYS A 14 5.17 0.98 -10.32
N ASN A 15 4.78 -0.16 -9.77
CA ASN A 15 3.41 -0.45 -9.37
C ASN A 15 3.01 0.22 -8.04
N LEU A 16 3.93 0.87 -7.31
CA LEU A 16 3.59 1.69 -6.14
C LEU A 16 3.01 3.06 -6.55
N VAL A 17 1.87 3.04 -7.24
CA VAL A 17 1.18 4.23 -7.76
C VAL A 17 0.83 5.24 -6.66
N SER A 18 0.45 4.78 -5.47
CA SER A 18 0.16 5.65 -4.32
C SER A 18 1.41 6.37 -3.79
N LEU A 19 2.61 5.85 -4.09
CA LEU A 19 3.88 6.50 -3.78
C LEU A 19 4.31 7.44 -4.90
N LEU A 20 4.35 6.91 -6.12
CA LEU A 20 4.99 7.51 -7.29
C LEU A 20 4.10 8.55 -8.00
N ASN A 21 2.78 8.35 -8.04
CA ASN A 21 1.83 9.26 -8.67
C ASN A 21 0.57 9.44 -7.78
N PRO A 22 0.70 10.15 -6.64
CA PRO A 22 -0.38 10.25 -5.64
C PRO A 22 -1.60 11.06 -6.07
N GLN A 23 -1.57 11.71 -7.24
CA GLN A 23 -2.68 12.45 -7.84
C GLN A 23 -3.37 11.69 -8.98
N SER A 24 -2.89 10.48 -9.30
CA SER A 24 -3.50 9.62 -10.31
C SER A 24 -4.89 9.13 -9.91
N PHE A 25 -5.68 8.74 -10.91
CA PHE A 25 -6.98 8.12 -10.71
C PHE A 25 -6.88 6.84 -9.86
N GLU A 26 -5.85 6.03 -10.10
CA GLU A 26 -5.56 4.81 -9.35
C GLU A 26 -5.22 5.10 -7.89
N ALA A 27 -4.39 6.13 -7.64
CA ALA A 27 -4.07 6.54 -6.28
C ALA A 27 -5.30 7.08 -5.52
N GLU A 28 -6.22 7.77 -6.19
CA GLU A 28 -7.50 8.18 -5.59
C GLU A 28 -8.34 6.97 -5.14
N GLN A 29 -8.35 5.86 -5.90
CA GLN A 29 -9.06 4.64 -5.47
C GLN A 29 -8.51 4.11 -4.15
N PHE A 30 -7.19 4.16 -3.94
CA PHE A 30 -6.58 3.78 -2.66
C PHE A 30 -6.86 4.77 -1.52
N LYS A 31 -7.12 6.05 -1.81
CA LYS A 31 -7.57 7.02 -0.79
C LYS A 31 -9.01 6.74 -0.37
N ILE A 32 -9.89 6.43 -1.32
CA ILE A 32 -11.27 6.03 -1.06
C ILE A 32 -11.29 4.73 -0.23
N LEU A 33 -10.54 3.71 -0.65
CA LEU A 33 -10.43 2.45 0.07
C LEU A 33 -9.95 2.65 1.51
N ARG A 34 -8.88 3.43 1.71
CA ARG A 34 -8.38 3.80 3.04
C ARG A 34 -9.47 4.48 3.87
N THR A 35 -10.18 5.46 3.32
CA THR A 35 -11.24 6.17 4.05
C THR A 35 -12.33 5.22 4.52
N ASN A 36 -12.82 4.36 3.62
CA ASN A 36 -13.86 3.38 3.94
C ASN A 36 -13.44 2.38 5.01
N LEU A 37 -12.15 2.00 5.03
CA LEU A 37 -11.61 1.07 6.02
C LEU A 37 -11.38 1.73 7.38
N LEU A 38 -10.76 2.91 7.40
CA LEU A 38 -10.30 3.54 8.64
C LEU A 38 -11.37 4.38 9.34
N PHE A 39 -12.37 4.85 8.61
CA PHE A 39 -13.48 5.66 9.13
C PHE A 39 -14.82 5.01 8.81
N PRO A 40 -15.09 3.80 9.36
CA PRO A 40 -16.33 3.10 9.09
C PRO A 40 -17.52 3.87 9.66
N VAL A 41 -18.69 3.75 9.02
CA VAL A 41 -19.95 4.37 9.47
C VAL A 41 -20.35 3.89 10.87
N SER A 42 -19.96 2.66 11.23
CA SER A 42 -20.18 2.09 12.56
C SER A 42 -19.01 1.19 12.98
N GLY A 43 -18.82 1.04 14.29
CA GLY A 43 -17.76 0.22 14.85
C GLY A 43 -16.43 0.96 15.04
N LYS A 44 -15.36 0.19 15.27
CA LYS A 44 -14.00 0.72 15.50
C LYS A 44 -13.17 0.58 14.23
N SER A 45 -12.27 1.54 14.01
CA SER A 45 -11.25 1.46 12.97
C SER A 45 -10.39 0.19 13.16
N PRO A 46 -10.17 -0.61 12.10
CA PRO A 46 -9.37 -1.83 12.19
C PRO A 46 -7.90 -1.48 12.46
N ARG A 47 -7.27 -2.24 13.36
CA ARG A 47 -5.83 -2.13 13.66
C ARG A 47 -4.98 -3.06 12.78
N THR A 48 -5.59 -4.11 12.24
CA THR A 48 -4.95 -5.13 11.40
C THR A 48 -5.88 -5.45 10.25
N ILE A 49 -5.33 -5.53 9.03
CA ILE A 49 -6.07 -5.84 7.81
C ILE A 49 -5.34 -6.97 7.10
N LEU A 50 -6.05 -8.08 6.83
CA LEU A 50 -5.55 -9.16 5.99
C LEU A 50 -5.99 -8.93 4.56
N ILE A 51 -5.05 -8.97 3.62
CA ILE A 51 -5.33 -8.90 2.19
C ILE A 51 -5.03 -10.25 1.58
N THR A 52 -6.04 -10.84 0.96
CA THR A 52 -5.97 -12.16 0.32
C THR A 52 -6.72 -12.12 -1.02
N SER A 53 -6.44 -13.10 -1.86
CA SER A 53 -7.11 -13.31 -3.15
C SER A 53 -7.68 -14.72 -3.22
N ALA A 54 -8.62 -14.96 -4.13
CA ALA A 54 -9.21 -16.29 -4.32
C ALA A 54 -8.20 -17.22 -5.01
N VAL A 55 -7.39 -16.66 -5.92
CA VAL A 55 -6.34 -17.37 -6.64
C VAL A 55 -5.03 -16.57 -6.70
N PRO A 56 -3.88 -17.20 -7.03
CA PRO A 56 -2.63 -16.47 -7.24
C PRO A 56 -2.71 -15.44 -8.37
N ASN A 57 -1.86 -14.41 -8.31
CA ASN A 57 -1.70 -13.37 -9.34
C ASN A 57 -2.90 -12.42 -9.56
N GLU A 58 -3.90 -12.38 -8.68
CA GLU A 58 -5.00 -11.38 -8.74
C GLU A 58 -4.60 -9.97 -8.23
N GLY A 59 -3.31 -9.73 -7.97
CA GLY A 59 -2.83 -8.41 -7.54
C GLY A 59 -2.95 -8.12 -6.05
N LYS A 60 -3.11 -9.14 -5.18
CA LYS A 60 -3.16 -8.96 -3.72
C LYS A 60 -1.98 -8.14 -3.17
N SER A 61 -0.77 -8.40 -3.66
CA SER A 61 0.47 -7.70 -3.26
C SER A 61 0.47 -6.24 -3.73
N PHE A 62 -0.02 -5.97 -4.94
CA PHE A 62 -0.21 -4.62 -5.47
C PHE A 62 -1.19 -3.81 -4.61
N VAL A 63 -2.32 -4.40 -4.25
CA VAL A 63 -3.32 -3.75 -3.40
C VAL A 63 -2.75 -3.51 -2.01
N ALA A 64 -2.06 -4.49 -1.43
CA ALA A 64 -1.48 -4.37 -0.09
C ALA A 64 -0.44 -3.26 0.02
N ALA A 65 0.50 -3.20 -0.93
CA ALA A 65 1.56 -2.21 -0.89
C ALA A 65 1.04 -0.78 -1.12
N ASN A 66 0.13 -0.58 -2.08
CA ASN A 66 -0.45 0.74 -2.33
C ASN A 66 -1.40 1.20 -1.22
N LEU A 67 -2.20 0.30 -0.64
CA LEU A 67 -3.02 0.63 0.52
C LEU A 67 -2.14 1.01 1.72
N ALA A 68 -1.06 0.27 1.99
CA ALA A 68 -0.12 0.59 3.06
C ALA A 68 0.49 1.98 2.90
N VAL A 69 0.93 2.34 1.68
CA VAL A 69 1.41 3.70 1.38
C VAL A 69 0.30 4.73 1.57
N SER A 70 -0.91 4.47 1.10
CA SER A 70 -2.06 5.36 1.28
C SER A 70 -2.34 5.62 2.77
N VAL A 71 -2.33 4.57 3.60
CA VAL A 71 -2.53 4.68 5.06
C VAL A 71 -1.36 5.45 5.69
N ALA A 72 -0.12 5.13 5.35
CA ALA A 72 1.07 5.79 5.91
C ALA A 72 1.15 7.29 5.56
N ARG A 73 0.53 7.71 4.45
CA ARG A 73 0.39 9.13 4.09
C ARG A 73 -0.65 9.88 4.94
N HIS A 74 -1.48 9.19 5.70
CA HIS A 74 -2.40 9.83 6.63
C HIS A 74 -1.64 10.33 7.86
N VAL A 75 -1.96 11.54 8.31
CA VAL A 75 -1.32 12.17 9.47
C VAL A 75 -1.52 11.29 10.71
N ASN A 76 -0.43 11.05 11.46
CA ASN A 76 -0.38 10.25 12.70
C ASN A 76 -0.64 8.75 12.53
N TRP A 77 -0.43 8.17 11.34
CA TRP A 77 -0.49 6.72 11.13
C TRP A 77 0.90 6.12 10.93
N ASN A 78 1.19 5.08 11.71
CA ASN A 78 2.34 4.20 11.48
C ASN A 78 1.83 2.88 10.92
N VAL A 79 2.45 2.40 9.85
CA VAL A 79 2.01 1.21 9.12
C VAL A 79 3.16 0.21 9.03
N LEU A 80 2.86 -1.05 9.33
CA LEU A 80 3.73 -2.19 9.06
C LEU A 80 3.03 -3.09 8.05
N LEU A 81 3.68 -3.33 6.92
CA LEU A 81 3.25 -4.31 5.93
C LEU A 81 4.06 -5.58 6.13
N VAL A 82 3.37 -6.72 6.27
CA VAL A 82 3.99 -8.03 6.50
C VAL A 82 3.58 -8.95 5.36
N ASP A 83 4.56 -9.55 4.70
CA ASP A 83 4.30 -10.61 3.72
C ASP A 83 4.10 -11.94 4.45
N CYS A 84 2.88 -12.46 4.38
CA CYS A 84 2.50 -13.74 4.96
C CYS A 84 2.44 -14.87 3.91
N ASP A 85 2.76 -14.61 2.62
CA ASP A 85 2.83 -15.63 1.58
C ASP A 85 4.18 -16.36 1.63
N LEU A 86 4.30 -17.32 2.56
CA LEU A 86 5.53 -18.10 2.77
C LEU A 86 5.89 -19.00 1.57
N ARG A 87 4.96 -19.22 0.64
CA ARG A 87 5.20 -20.04 -0.56
C ARG A 87 5.80 -19.20 -1.68
N ARG A 88 5.32 -17.97 -1.86
CA ARG A 88 5.73 -17.06 -2.95
C ARG A 88 5.74 -15.60 -2.45
N PRO A 89 6.74 -15.20 -1.65
CA PRO A 89 6.83 -13.84 -1.15
C PRO A 89 7.01 -12.84 -2.30
N SER A 90 6.36 -11.69 -2.21
CA SER A 90 6.23 -10.71 -3.29
C SER A 90 6.06 -9.26 -2.83
N VAL A 91 6.17 -8.97 -1.53
CA VAL A 91 6.01 -7.64 -0.92
C VAL A 91 7.27 -7.18 -0.20
#